data_AF-A0A067RAN6-F1
#
_entry.id   AF-A0A067RAN6-F1
#
_cell.length_a   1.000
_cell.length_b   1.000
_cell.length_c   1.000
_cell.angle_alpha   90.00
_cell.angle_beta   90.00
_cell.angle_gamma   90.00
#
_symmetry.space_group_name_H-M   'P 1'
#
loop_
_entity.id
_entity.type
_entity.pdbx_description
1 polymer ?
#
loop_
_entity_poly.entity_id
_entity_poly.type
_entity_poly.pdbx_seq_one_letter_code
_entity_poly.pdbx_strand_id
1 'polypeptide(L)'
;MSLLVACFICCITLGLVNGRAVMSESPTSSDLNNDLAVIRFCNLTSPISLESMNSILVNRQLSGVENVDGFKCFLHCLYYKYNWMDEEGEFSLANMKSSLEASRLDELAIDWIIFKCSAVDSLDRCERAFKFTECFWEETKEFENEDDSALYRTD
;
A
#
# COMPACT_ATOMS: atom_id res chain seq x y z
N MET A 1 -11.09 2.28 6.83
CA MET A 1 -9.80 2.64 6.19
C MET A 1 -10.14 3.08 4.79
N SER A 2 -9.67 4.24 4.36
CA SER A 2 -9.94 4.74 3.03
C SER A 2 -9.32 3.81 1.99
N LEU A 3 -10.03 3.57 0.89
CA LEU A 3 -9.50 2.82 -0.24
C LEU A 3 -8.20 3.41 -0.77
N LEU A 4 -7.85 4.65 -0.45
CA LEU A 4 -6.63 5.29 -0.93
C LEU A 4 -5.35 4.67 -0.38
N VAL A 5 -5.25 4.28 0.89
CA VAL A 5 -4.06 3.55 1.40
C VAL A 5 -4.00 2.15 0.80
N ALA A 6 -5.15 1.49 0.74
CA ALA A 6 -5.29 0.23 0.03
C ALA A 6 -4.97 0.39 -1.47
N CYS A 7 -5.25 1.53 -2.11
CA CYS A 7 -4.91 1.82 -3.51
C CYS A 7 -3.44 2.23 -3.68
N PHE A 8 -2.86 2.99 -2.75
CA PHE A 8 -1.42 3.29 -2.68
C PHE A 8 -0.60 1.99 -2.64
N ILE A 9 -1.19 0.95 -2.05
CA ILE A 9 -0.59 -0.37 -1.86
C ILE A 9 -1.06 -1.37 -2.96
N CYS A 10 -2.30 -1.27 -3.46
CA CYS A 10 -3.00 -2.30 -4.25
C CYS A 10 -3.68 -1.74 -5.53
N CYS A 11 -3.17 -0.63 -6.10
CA CYS A 11 -3.66 0.26 -7.18
C CYS A 11 -4.63 -0.20 -8.30
N ILE A 12 -5.25 -1.38 -8.35
CA ILE A 12 -6.26 -1.73 -9.34
C ILE A 12 -7.41 -2.51 -8.68
N THR A 13 -8.48 -1.82 -8.29
CA THR A 13 -9.76 -2.44 -7.87
C THR A 13 -10.89 -2.14 -8.85
N LEU A 14 -10.69 -2.37 -10.15
CA LEU A 14 -11.75 -2.26 -11.16
C LEU A 14 -11.76 -3.44 -12.14
N GLY A 15 -12.16 -4.60 -11.63
CA GLY A 15 -12.74 -5.69 -12.42
C GLY A 15 -13.93 -6.29 -11.68
N LEU A 16 -15.12 -6.24 -12.28
CA LEU A 16 -16.28 -7.09 -11.93
C LEU A 16 -15.85 -8.56 -12.16
N VAL A 17 -16.30 -9.57 -11.41
CA VAL A 17 -17.36 -10.51 -11.86
C VAL A 17 -17.57 -11.64 -10.81
N ASN A 18 -18.83 -12.14 -10.76
CA ASN A 18 -19.36 -13.42 -10.24
C ASN A 18 -19.66 -13.63 -8.74
N GLY A 19 -20.95 -13.42 -8.41
CA GLY A 19 -21.71 -14.34 -7.56
C GLY A 19 -21.70 -14.09 -6.05
N ARG A 20 -20.79 -13.26 -5.54
CA ARG A 20 -20.90 -12.66 -4.20
C ARG A 20 -20.57 -11.18 -4.32
N ALA A 21 -21.56 -10.32 -4.05
CA ALA A 21 -21.33 -8.90 -3.89
C ALA A 21 -20.52 -8.67 -2.60
N VAL A 22 -19.20 -8.80 -2.66
CA VAL A 22 -18.34 -8.07 -1.74
C VAL A 22 -18.19 -6.69 -2.37
N MET A 23 -19.10 -5.79 -1.98
CA MET A 23 -18.99 -4.39 -2.32
C MET A 23 -17.72 -3.89 -1.62
N SER A 24 -16.63 -3.76 -2.37
CA SER A 24 -15.66 -2.73 -2.04
C SER A 24 -16.42 -1.41 -2.20
N GLU A 25 -17.01 -0.92 -1.10
CA GLU A 25 -17.69 0.37 -1.10
C GLU A 25 -16.70 1.41 -1.61
N SER A 26 -17.09 2.23 -2.58
CA SER A 26 -16.24 3.35 -3.01
C SER A 26 -15.93 4.24 -1.82
N PRO A 27 -14.70 4.77 -1.70
CA PRO A 27 -14.28 5.51 -0.50
C PRO A 27 -15.17 6.73 -0.32
N THR A 28 -15.55 7.03 0.92
CA THR A 28 -16.36 8.21 1.19
C THR A 28 -15.54 9.49 1.05
N SER A 29 -16.21 10.65 0.92
CA SER A 29 -15.52 11.95 0.92
C SER A 29 -14.79 12.22 2.26
N SER A 30 -15.32 11.69 3.36
CA SER A 30 -14.69 11.76 4.68
C SER A 30 -13.38 10.97 4.71
N ASP A 31 -13.41 9.74 4.20
CA ASP A 31 -12.25 8.86 4.08
C ASP A 31 -11.14 9.54 3.25
N LEU A 32 -11.49 10.04 2.08
CA LEU A 32 -10.58 10.79 1.20
C LEU A 32 -9.94 11.99 1.92
N ASN A 33 -10.73 12.77 2.66
CA ASN A 33 -10.21 13.94 3.38
C ASN A 33 -9.25 13.56 4.52
N ASN A 34 -9.53 12.46 5.22
CA ASN A 34 -8.66 11.95 6.28
C ASN A 34 -7.31 11.51 5.70
N ASP A 35 -7.32 10.80 4.58
CA ASP A 35 -6.09 10.36 3.91
C ASP A 35 -5.26 11.53 3.41
N LEU A 36 -5.90 12.53 2.79
CA LEU A 36 -5.22 13.75 2.38
C LEU A 36 -4.59 14.49 3.56
N ALA A 37 -5.24 14.48 4.73
CA ALA A 37 -4.69 15.08 5.94
C ALA A 37 -3.45 14.31 6.44
N VAL A 38 -3.49 12.97 6.42
CA VAL A 38 -2.34 12.11 6.78
C VAL A 38 -1.17 12.31 5.83
N ILE A 39 -1.43 12.27 4.51
CA ILE A 39 -0.41 12.48 3.47
C ILE A 39 0.24 13.85 3.63
N ARG A 40 -0.56 14.91 3.81
CA ARG A 40 -0.04 16.27 4.05
C ARG A 40 0.81 16.33 5.31
N PHE A 41 0.36 15.69 6.39
CA PHE A 41 1.12 15.65 7.64
C PHE A 41 2.49 14.98 7.46
N CYS A 42 2.53 13.80 6.83
CA CYS A 42 3.79 13.09 6.61
C CYS A 42 4.72 13.83 5.64
N ASN A 43 4.16 14.57 4.68
CA ASN A 43 4.94 15.40 3.77
C ASN A 43 5.57 16.64 4.46
N LEU A 44 4.99 17.13 5.57
CA LEU A 44 5.58 18.23 6.35
C LEU A 44 6.87 17.80 7.05
N THR A 45 6.94 16.56 7.53
CA THR A 45 8.10 16.02 8.25
C THR A 45 9.14 15.42 7.31
N SER A 46 8.69 14.83 6.20
CA SER A 46 9.54 14.15 5.23
C SER A 46 9.11 14.55 3.82
N PRO A 47 9.61 15.69 3.31
CA PRO A 47 9.12 16.28 2.07
C PRO A 47 9.41 15.43 0.84
N ILE A 48 8.38 15.29 0.02
CA ILE A 48 8.40 14.60 -1.27
C ILE A 48 7.82 15.52 -2.33
N SER A 49 8.45 15.55 -3.50
CA SER A 49 7.90 16.28 -4.64
C SER A 49 6.62 15.61 -5.13
N LEU A 50 5.69 16.41 -5.66
CA LEU A 50 4.47 15.88 -6.29
C LEU A 50 4.81 14.94 -7.45
N GLU A 51 5.90 15.21 -8.17
CA GLU A 51 6.40 14.38 -9.26
C GLU A 51 6.84 13.00 -8.76
N SER A 52 7.66 12.93 -7.72
CA SER A 52 8.06 11.64 -7.12
C SER A 52 6.84 10.90 -6.59
N MET A 53 5.93 11.59 -5.90
CA MET A 53 4.70 10.97 -5.38
C MET A 53 3.84 10.37 -6.49
N ASN A 54 3.66 11.08 -7.62
CA ASN A 54 2.93 10.57 -8.78
C ASN A 54 3.63 9.39 -9.45
N SER A 55 4.95 9.46 -9.64
CA SER A 55 5.73 8.37 -10.24
C SER A 55 5.61 7.07 -9.43
N ILE A 56 5.67 7.19 -8.10
CA ILE A 56 5.56 6.06 -7.18
C ILE A 56 4.15 5.47 -7.20
N LEU A 57 3.13 6.32 -7.13
CA LEU A 57 1.72 5.91 -7.12
C LEU A 57 1.29 5.17 -8.38
N VAL A 58 1.80 5.61 -9.53
CA VAL A 58 1.39 5.08 -10.83
C VAL A 58 2.26 3.91 -11.26
N ASN A 59 3.58 4.02 -11.10
CA ASN A 59 4.52 3.07 -11.68
C ASN A 59 5.11 2.09 -10.65
N ARG A 60 4.79 2.23 -9.36
CA ARG A 60 5.39 1.45 -8.26
C ARG A 60 6.92 1.44 -8.33
N GLN A 61 7.48 2.55 -8.81
CA GLN A 61 8.90 2.65 -9.14
C GLN A 61 9.62 3.51 -8.11
N LEU A 62 10.33 2.85 -7.20
CA LEU A 62 11.12 3.51 -6.16
C LEU A 62 12.47 4.05 -6.68
N SER A 63 12.94 3.56 -7.82
CA SER A 63 14.22 3.96 -8.42
C SER A 63 14.22 5.38 -9.00
N GLY A 64 13.06 6.02 -9.15
CA GLY A 64 12.90 7.37 -9.70
C GLY A 64 12.80 8.47 -8.64
N VAL A 65 12.97 8.15 -7.36
CA VAL A 65 12.80 9.10 -6.26
C VAL A 65 14.07 9.92 -6.05
N GLU A 66 13.99 11.24 -6.22
CA GLU A 66 15.15 12.15 -6.06
C GLU A 66 15.64 12.22 -4.59
N ASN A 67 14.70 12.15 -3.64
CA ASN A 67 14.99 12.14 -2.20
C ASN A 67 14.59 10.80 -1.58
N VAL A 68 15.38 9.76 -1.85
CA VAL A 68 15.09 8.40 -1.40
C VAL A 68 14.95 8.34 0.12
N ASP A 69 15.87 8.95 0.88
CA ASP A 69 15.84 8.91 2.35
C ASP A 69 14.61 9.63 2.93
N GLY A 70 14.19 10.76 2.34
CA GLY A 70 12.93 11.42 2.69
C GLY A 70 11.72 10.53 2.41
N PHE A 71 11.72 9.82 1.28
CA PHE A 71 10.63 8.91 0.95
C PHE A 71 10.52 7.70 1.87
N LYS A 72 11.66 7.11 2.28
CA LYS A 72 11.70 6.03 3.27
C LYS A 72 10.99 6.46 4.57
N CYS A 73 11.31 7.64 5.08
CA CYS A 73 10.71 8.13 6.32
C CYS A 73 9.26 8.61 6.16
N PHE A 74 8.88 9.07 4.96
CA PHE A 74 7.48 9.32 4.65
C PHE A 74 6.65 8.04 4.70
N LEU A 75 7.15 6.92 4.16
CA LEU A 75 6.48 5.62 4.26
C LEU A 75 6.32 5.17 5.72
N HIS A 76 7.38 5.30 6.53
CA HIS A 76 7.28 5.02 7.98
C HIS A 76 6.20 5.87 8.64
N CYS A 77 6.14 7.18 8.33
CA CYS A 77 5.10 8.05 8.86
C CYS A 77 3.69 7.59 8.46
N LEU A 78 3.48 7.17 7.21
CA LEU A 78 2.19 6.62 6.78
C LEU A 78 1.84 5.37 7.59
N TYR A 79 2.76 4.40 7.70
CA TYR A 79 2.50 3.17 8.44
C TYR A 79 2.26 3.41 9.93
N TYR A 80 2.95 4.37 10.53
CA TYR A 80 2.66 4.81 11.90
C TYR A 80 1.25 5.39 12.03
N LYS A 81 0.85 6.30 11.13
CA LYS A 81 -0.48 6.92 11.16
C LYS A 81 -1.63 5.94 10.91
N TYR A 82 -1.38 4.88 10.16
CA TYR A 82 -2.34 3.79 9.94
C TYR A 82 -2.20 2.63 10.94
N ASN A 83 -1.33 2.76 11.94
CA ASN A 83 -1.07 1.75 12.98
C ASN A 83 -0.55 0.41 12.45
N TRP A 84 0.12 0.40 11.30
CA TRP A 84 0.84 -0.76 10.78
C TRP A 84 2.24 -0.87 11.38
N MET A 85 2.82 0.24 11.80
CA MET A 85 4.08 0.31 12.53
C MET A 85 3.94 1.18 13.78
N ASP A 86 4.78 0.96 14.78
CA ASP A 86 4.98 1.91 15.88
C ASP A 86 6.06 2.97 15.56
N GLU A 87 6.44 3.79 16.54
CA GLU A 87 7.43 4.87 16.37
C GLU A 87 8.86 4.34 16.15
N GLU A 88 9.13 3.15 16.68
CA GLU A 88 10.38 2.41 16.56
C GLU A 88 10.48 1.64 15.23
N GLY A 89 9.34 1.41 14.57
CA GLY A 89 9.25 0.74 13.29
C GLY A 89 8.94 -0.76 13.39
N GLU A 90 8.40 -1.23 14.51
CA GLU A 90 7.93 -2.60 14.66
C GLU A 90 6.52 -2.76 14.06
N PHE A 91 6.31 -3.85 13.31
CA PHE A 91 5.05 -4.08 12.59
C PHE A 91 3.95 -4.62 13.51
N SER A 92 2.75 -4.08 13.37
CA SER A 92 1.52 -4.63 13.96
C SER A 92 0.80 -5.53 12.96
N LEU A 93 1.17 -6.82 12.93
CA LEU A 93 0.63 -7.79 11.97
C LEU A 93 -0.90 -7.91 12.04
N ALA A 94 -1.49 -7.79 13.23
CA ALA A 94 -2.94 -7.83 13.42
C ALA A 94 -3.64 -6.63 12.75
N ASN A 95 -3.08 -5.42 12.88
CA ASN A 95 -3.64 -4.24 12.23
C ASN A 95 -3.46 -4.31 10.72
N MET A 96 -2.31 -4.80 10.25
CA MET A 96 -2.06 -5.02 8.83
C MET A 96 -3.08 -6.01 8.24
N LYS A 97 -3.32 -7.14 8.91
CA LYS A 97 -4.31 -8.13 8.48
C LYS A 97 -5.71 -7.53 8.43
N SER A 98 -6.16 -6.89 9.51
CA SER A 98 -7.47 -6.23 9.55
C SER A 98 -7.64 -5.16 8.46
N SER A 99 -6.56 -4.43 8.14
CA SER A 99 -6.56 -3.48 7.04
C SER A 99 -6.65 -4.16 5.66
N LEU A 100 -5.88 -5.22 5.44
CA LEU A 100 -5.83 -5.92 4.15
C LEU A 100 -7.04 -6.82 3.90
N GLU A 101 -7.78 -7.24 4.93
CA GLU A 101 -9.07 -7.95 4.79
C GLU A 101 -10.13 -7.13 4.05
N ALA A 102 -9.98 -5.81 4.00
CA ALA A 102 -10.84 -4.93 3.18
C ALA A 102 -10.43 -4.87 1.69
N SER A 103 -9.32 -5.52 1.32
CA SER A 103 -8.83 -5.59 -0.07
C SER A 103 -9.48 -6.76 -0.83
N ARG A 104 -9.05 -6.97 -2.08
CA ARG A 104 -9.48 -8.10 -2.91
C ARG A 104 -8.63 -9.36 -2.72
N LEU A 105 -7.56 -9.28 -1.92
CA LEU A 105 -6.69 -10.41 -1.63
C LEU A 105 -7.44 -11.43 -0.77
N ASP A 106 -7.26 -12.71 -1.06
CA ASP A 106 -7.77 -13.76 -0.18
C ASP A 106 -6.94 -13.85 1.12
N GLU A 107 -7.51 -14.47 2.15
CA GLU A 107 -6.89 -14.54 3.48
C GLU A 107 -5.49 -15.19 3.45
N LEU A 108 -5.29 -16.21 2.61
CA LEU A 108 -4.00 -16.90 2.52
C LEU A 108 -2.94 -16.00 1.87
N ALA A 109 -3.32 -15.26 0.83
CA ALA A 109 -2.46 -14.25 0.22
C ALA A 109 -2.10 -13.13 1.21
N ILE A 110 -3.07 -12.64 1.99
CA ILE A 110 -2.84 -11.62 3.02
C ILE A 110 -1.84 -12.13 4.06
N ASP A 111 -2.07 -13.33 4.62
CA ASP A 111 -1.20 -13.91 5.63
C ASP A 111 0.21 -14.15 5.07
N TRP A 112 0.32 -14.61 3.82
CA TRP A 112 1.60 -14.80 3.14
C TRP A 112 2.38 -13.50 2.96
N ILE A 113 1.74 -12.45 2.43
CA ILE A 113 2.37 -11.15 2.17
C ILE A 113 2.82 -10.52 3.50
N ILE A 114 1.97 -10.53 4.52
CA ILE A 114 2.32 -10.00 5.84
C ILE A 114 3.52 -10.76 6.40
N PHE A 115 3.48 -12.09 6.41
CA PHE A 115 4.56 -12.92 6.94
C PHE A 115 5.88 -12.67 6.20
N LYS A 116 5.86 -12.68 4.87
CA LYS A 116 7.05 -12.54 4.04
C LYS A 116 7.62 -11.13 4.10
N CYS A 117 6.79 -10.11 3.92
CA CYS A 117 7.25 -8.74 3.75
C CYS A 117 7.52 -8.00 5.07
N SER A 118 6.99 -8.46 6.20
CA SER A 118 7.35 -7.92 7.51
C SER A 118 8.65 -8.49 8.07
N ALA A 119 9.17 -9.59 7.50
CA ALA A 119 10.42 -10.23 7.90
C ALA A 119 11.66 -9.47 7.38
N VAL A 120 11.75 -8.19 7.73
CA VAL A 120 12.80 -7.28 7.27
C VAL A 120 13.87 -7.10 8.34
N ASP A 121 15.12 -7.42 8.00
CA ASP A 121 16.27 -7.09 8.84
C ASP A 121 16.78 -5.67 8.53
N SER A 122 16.44 -4.73 9.42
CA SER A 122 16.92 -3.34 9.38
C SER A 122 16.79 -2.67 10.75
N LEU A 123 17.87 -2.07 11.25
CA LEU A 123 17.85 -1.25 12.46
C LEU A 123 17.26 0.15 12.23
N ASP A 124 17.16 0.58 10.97
CA ASP A 124 16.53 1.86 10.61
C ASP A 124 15.05 1.64 10.27
N ARG A 125 14.18 2.39 10.95
CA ARG A 125 12.72 2.29 10.82
C ARG A 125 12.18 2.74 9.46
N CYS A 126 12.83 3.74 8.86
CA CYS A 126 12.45 4.27 7.56
C CYS A 126 12.82 3.26 6.46
N GLU A 127 14.03 2.69 6.55
CA GLU A 127 14.50 1.60 5.71
C GLU A 127 13.60 0.37 5.83
N ARG A 128 13.12 0.06 7.05
CA ARG A 128 12.22 -1.08 7.26
C ARG A 128 10.87 -0.89 6.57
N ALA A 129 10.29 0.31 6.67
CA ALA A 129 9.06 0.67 5.95
C ALA A 129 9.25 0.58 4.42
N PHE A 130 10.39 1.05 3.93
CA PHE A 130 10.73 1.00 2.51
C PHE A 130 10.84 -0.42 1.98
N LYS A 131 11.63 -1.29 2.63
CA LYS A 131 11.80 -2.69 2.24
C LYS A 131 10.49 -3.48 2.29
N PHE A 132 9.63 -3.19 3.28
CA PHE A 132 8.28 -3.77 3.32
C PHE A 132 7.49 -3.38 2.07
N THR A 133 7.52 -2.10 1.68
CA THR A 133 6.81 -1.59 0.50
C THR A 133 7.31 -2.26 -0.78
N GLU A 134 8.63 -2.41 -0.93
CA GLU A 134 9.24 -3.12 -2.06
C GLU A 134 8.74 -4.56 -2.15
N CYS A 135 8.87 -5.32 -1.07
CA CYS A 135 8.40 -6.70 -1.02
C CYS A 135 6.90 -6.79 -1.31
N PHE A 136 6.09 -5.92 -0.71
CA PHE A 136 4.64 -5.93 -0.89
C PHE A 136 4.28 -5.76 -2.37
N TRP A 137 4.89 -4.80 -3.07
CA TRP A 137 4.64 -4.61 -4.49
C TRP A 137 5.17 -5.75 -5.35
N GLU A 138 6.27 -6.38 -4.98
CA GLU A 138 6.75 -7.58 -5.67
C GLU A 138 5.76 -8.74 -5.56
N GLU A 139 5.24 -9.01 -4.36
CA GLU A 139 4.26 -10.09 -4.16
C GLU A 139 2.90 -9.77 -4.79
N THR A 140 2.53 -8.49 -4.88
CA THR A 140 1.23 -8.08 -5.43
C THR A 140 1.21 -7.85 -6.94
N LYS A 141 2.38 -7.80 -7.61
CA LYS A 141 2.46 -7.75 -9.08
C LYS A 141 1.75 -8.92 -9.75
N GLU A 142 1.76 -10.11 -9.15
CA GLU A 142 1.16 -11.31 -9.75
C GLU A 142 -0.37 -11.21 -9.82
N PHE A 143 -1.00 -10.53 -8.85
CA PHE A 143 -2.46 -10.37 -8.80
C PHE A 143 -2.99 -9.29 -9.75
N GLU A 144 -2.13 -8.47 -10.36
CA GLU A 144 -2.54 -7.45 -11.33
C GLU A 144 -2.63 -7.99 -12.76
N ASN A 145 -1.82 -9.00 -13.09
CA ASN A 145 -1.72 -9.53 -14.45
C ASN A 145 -2.87 -10.50 -14.83
N GLU A 146 -3.62 -11.01 -13.85
CA GLU A 146 -4.76 -11.89 -14.11
C GLU A 146 -6.01 -11.13 -14.59
N ASP A 147 -6.16 -9.85 -14.22
CA ASP A 147 -7.30 -9.02 -14.68
C ASP A 147 -7.14 -8.56 -16.15
N ASP A 148 -5.92 -8.36 -16.65
CA ASP A 148 -5.67 -7.97 -18.06
C ASP A 148 -5.81 -9.15 -19.05
N SER A 149 -5.47 -10.37 -18.63
CA SER A 149 -5.56 -11.56 -19.49
C SER A 149 -7.00 -12.08 -19.66
N ALA A 150 -7.92 -11.73 -18.77
CA ALA A 150 -9.33 -12.09 -18.88
C ALA A 150 -10.08 -11.23 -19.91
N LEU A 151 -9.57 -10.04 -20.27
CA LEU A 151 -10.21 -9.13 -21.22
C LEU A 151 -9.92 -9.44 -22.70
N TYR A 152 -8.93 -10.30 -22.99
CA TYR A 152 -8.57 -10.70 -24.36
C TYR A 152 -8.99 -12.13 -24.75
N ARG A 153 -9.83 -12.79 -23.94
CA ARG A 153 -10.43 -14.08 -24.27
C ARG A 153 -11.91 -13.93 -24.61
N THR A 154 -12.18 -13.28 -25.73
CA THR A 154 -13.44 -13.46 -26.48
C THR A 154 -13.06 -13.81 -27.91
N ASP A 155 -13.33 -15.08 -28.23
CA ASP A 155 -13.51 -15.76 -29.53
C ASP A 155 -13.05 -15.07 -30.82
#